data_AF-A0A4V0I6D2-F1
#
_entry.id   AF-A0A4V0I6D2-F1
#
_cell.length_a   1.000
_cell.length_b   1.000
_cell.length_c   1.000
_cell.angle_alpha   90.00
_cell.angle_beta   90.00
_cell.angle_gamma   90.00
#
_symmetry.space_group_name_H-M   'P 1'
#
loop_
_entity.id
_entity.type
_entity.pdbx_description
1 polymer ?
#
loop_
_entity_poly.entity_id
_entity_poly.type
_entity_poly.pdbx_seq_one_letter_code
_entity_poly.pdbx_strand_id
1 'polypeptide(L)'
;MSDELRRTLRVYEAEYPGQPLVARRADLEAINRLRAQLGLPLVDAELKEIGAVAEAAAPEPPPPPAPDHSTARELYRAYLAKVKELRPHRAYADRVARATSGPGQTPVGPLTTMGTGGGPLLCDQCKKPIVLEGGAFQGVPADAAWAKNPDPEWKSWISGGLVVEIVTNGTLRIYHGYPGRDDRQCCNAARRADEQAQKRHAPPPGHEPFHALRAFLEHEFPERSERDRVALVNDILNTVFSYDPGIGVNRPDGPG
;
A
#
# COMPACT_ATOMS: atom_id res chain seq x y z
N MET A 1 -45.97 -52.60 -17.34
CA MET A 1 -44.57 -52.19 -17.09
C MET A 1 -43.96 -51.39 -18.24
N SER A 2 -44.11 -51.78 -19.52
CA SER A 2 -43.51 -51.07 -20.67
C SER A 2 -43.97 -49.62 -20.85
N ASP A 3 -45.27 -49.32 -20.63
CA ASP A 3 -45.81 -47.98 -20.88
C ASP A 3 -45.39 -46.94 -19.82
N GLU A 4 -45.15 -47.38 -18.60
CA GLU A 4 -44.66 -46.52 -17.52
C GLU A 4 -43.21 -46.12 -17.76
N LEU A 5 -42.36 -47.08 -18.18
CA LEU A 5 -40.97 -46.81 -18.60
C LEU A 5 -40.91 -45.84 -19.79
N ARG A 6 -41.82 -45.98 -20.77
CA ARG A 6 -41.92 -45.06 -21.91
C ARG A 6 -42.34 -43.65 -21.48
N ARG A 7 -43.23 -43.54 -20.49
CA ARG A 7 -43.67 -42.24 -19.96
C ARG A 7 -42.53 -41.54 -19.23
N THR A 8 -41.80 -42.25 -18.39
CA THR A 8 -40.62 -41.74 -17.69
C THR A 8 -39.52 -41.30 -18.66
N LEU A 9 -39.24 -42.09 -19.70
CA LEU A 9 -38.25 -41.73 -20.73
C LEU A 9 -38.60 -40.41 -21.43
N ARG A 10 -39.89 -40.17 -21.75
CA ARG A 10 -40.33 -38.90 -22.38
C ARG A 10 -40.11 -37.69 -21.49
N VAL A 11 -40.27 -37.82 -20.17
CA VAL A 11 -40.04 -36.72 -19.21
C VAL A 11 -38.55 -36.36 -19.20
N TYR A 12 -37.67 -37.36 -19.06
CA TYR A 12 -36.22 -37.14 -19.07
C TYR A 12 -35.73 -36.55 -20.41
N GLU A 13 -36.22 -37.03 -21.56
CA GLU A 13 -35.82 -36.50 -22.87
C GLU A 13 -36.30 -35.05 -23.10
N ALA A 14 -37.43 -34.65 -22.50
CA ALA A 14 -37.99 -33.29 -22.62
C ALA A 14 -37.27 -32.28 -21.72
N GLU A 15 -36.83 -32.67 -20.52
CA GLU A 15 -36.17 -31.78 -19.55
C GLU A 15 -34.65 -31.63 -19.81
N TYR A 16 -34.05 -32.57 -20.54
CA TYR A 16 -32.63 -32.62 -20.90
C TYR A 16 -32.02 -31.32 -21.48
N PRO A 17 -32.71 -30.55 -22.35
CA PRO A 17 -32.15 -29.34 -22.95
C PRO A 17 -31.96 -28.19 -21.97
N GLY A 18 -32.66 -28.16 -20.82
CA GLY A 18 -32.67 -27.02 -19.88
C GLY A 18 -31.74 -27.13 -18.67
N GLN A 19 -31.06 -28.26 -18.48
CA GLN A 19 -30.35 -28.55 -17.23
C GLN A 19 -28.85 -28.17 -17.21
N PRO A 20 -28.27 -27.86 -16.02
CA PRO A 20 -26.83 -27.67 -15.84
C PRO A 20 -26.00 -28.89 -16.24
N LEU A 21 -24.76 -28.69 -16.72
CA LEU A 21 -23.89 -29.75 -17.29
C LEU A 21 -23.69 -30.98 -16.38
N VAL A 22 -23.66 -30.79 -15.06
CA VAL A 22 -23.51 -31.89 -14.09
C VAL A 22 -24.77 -32.76 -14.04
N ALA A 23 -25.96 -32.17 -14.17
CA ALA A 23 -27.23 -32.90 -14.18
C ALA A 23 -27.46 -33.64 -15.51
N ARG A 24 -27.01 -33.07 -16.64
CA ARG A 24 -27.08 -33.70 -17.96
C ARG A 24 -26.32 -35.03 -18.07
N ARG A 25 -25.23 -35.23 -17.31
CA ARG A 25 -24.49 -36.51 -17.30
C ARG A 25 -25.25 -37.60 -16.54
N ALA A 26 -25.79 -37.28 -15.36
CA ALA A 26 -26.59 -38.21 -14.57
C ALA A 26 -27.87 -38.62 -15.31
N ASP A 27 -28.51 -37.67 -15.99
CA ASP A 27 -29.72 -37.91 -16.79
C ASP A 27 -29.43 -38.74 -18.04
N LEU A 28 -28.29 -38.55 -18.71
CA LEU A 28 -27.89 -39.40 -19.84
C LEU A 28 -27.69 -40.86 -19.41
N GLU A 29 -27.07 -41.10 -18.26
CA GLU A 29 -26.92 -42.45 -17.70
C GLU A 29 -28.27 -43.08 -17.33
N ALA A 30 -29.22 -42.28 -16.82
CA ALA A 30 -30.58 -42.73 -16.54
C ALA A 30 -31.34 -43.08 -17.83
N ILE A 31 -31.25 -42.22 -18.86
CA ILE A 31 -31.87 -42.42 -20.18
C ILE A 31 -31.34 -43.69 -20.85
N ASN A 32 -30.01 -43.88 -20.87
CA ASN A 32 -29.41 -45.06 -21.50
C ASN A 32 -29.75 -46.36 -20.76
N ARG A 33 -29.88 -46.34 -19.43
CA ARG A 33 -30.39 -47.49 -18.66
C ARG A 33 -31.82 -47.85 -19.05
N LEU A 34 -32.71 -46.85 -19.20
CA LEU A 34 -34.10 -47.09 -19.62
C LEU A 34 -34.20 -47.59 -21.06
N ARG A 35 -33.38 -47.07 -21.97
CA ARG A 35 -33.33 -47.50 -23.38
C ARG A 35 -32.84 -48.94 -23.51
N ALA A 36 -31.81 -49.33 -22.75
CA ALA A 36 -31.35 -50.72 -22.68
C ALA A 36 -32.46 -51.69 -22.23
N GLN A 37 -33.22 -51.32 -21.19
CA GLN A 37 -34.33 -52.14 -20.70
C GLN A 37 -35.49 -52.27 -21.70
N LEU A 38 -35.64 -51.29 -22.61
CA LEU A 38 -36.64 -51.28 -23.67
C LEU A 38 -36.13 -51.85 -25.01
N GLY A 39 -34.88 -52.34 -25.06
CA GLY A 39 -34.26 -52.84 -26.29
C GLY A 39 -34.00 -51.76 -27.35
N LEU A 40 -33.89 -50.51 -26.94
CA LEU A 40 -33.65 -49.36 -27.81
C LEU A 40 -32.14 -49.05 -27.89
N PRO A 41 -31.66 -48.54 -29.04
CA PRO A 41 -30.25 -48.16 -29.18
C PRO A 41 -29.90 -47.05 -28.19
N LEU A 42 -28.72 -47.16 -27.57
CA LEU A 42 -28.20 -46.15 -26.65
C LEU A 42 -27.91 -44.83 -27.37
N VAL A 43 -28.01 -43.73 -26.65
CA VAL A 43 -27.69 -42.39 -27.15
C VAL A 43 -26.33 -42.00 -26.62
N ASP A 44 -25.37 -41.80 -27.53
CA ASP A 44 -24.09 -41.18 -27.19
C ASP A 44 -24.28 -39.67 -27.01
N ALA A 45 -23.62 -39.13 -25.97
CA ALA A 45 -23.59 -37.69 -25.70
C ALA A 45 -22.99 -36.88 -26.87
N GLU A 46 -22.28 -37.53 -27.78
CA GLU A 46 -21.59 -36.92 -28.92
C GLU A 46 -22.45 -36.76 -30.18
N LEU A 47 -23.68 -37.29 -30.23
CA LEU A 47 -24.49 -37.37 -31.47
C LEU A 47 -25.66 -36.37 -31.58
N LYS A 48 -25.65 -35.28 -30.80
CA LYS A 48 -26.58 -34.14 -30.95
C LYS A 48 -25.93 -32.89 -31.59
N GLU A 49 -24.90 -33.07 -32.41
CA GLU A 49 -24.43 -32.00 -33.33
C GLU A 49 -25.22 -31.95 -34.65
N ILE A 50 -26.06 -32.93 -34.97
CA ILE A 50 -26.77 -32.98 -36.26
C ILE A 50 -28.24 -32.57 -36.06
N GLY A 51 -28.51 -31.27 -36.09
CA GLY A 51 -29.88 -30.75 -36.01
C GLY A 51 -30.02 -29.32 -35.49
N ALA A 52 -28.92 -28.67 -35.12
CA ALA A 52 -28.93 -27.21 -35.03
C ALA A 52 -28.88 -26.67 -36.46
N VAL A 53 -29.94 -25.97 -36.86
CA VAL A 53 -29.83 -24.89 -37.84
C VAL A 53 -28.54 -24.15 -37.52
N ALA A 54 -27.65 -23.98 -38.50
CA ALA A 54 -26.51 -23.09 -38.38
C ALA A 54 -27.03 -21.66 -38.19
N GLU A 55 -27.50 -21.36 -36.98
CA GLU A 55 -27.28 -20.06 -36.38
C GLU A 55 -25.76 -20.01 -36.30
N ALA A 56 -25.15 -19.37 -37.32
CA ALA A 56 -23.73 -19.09 -37.34
C ALA A 56 -23.39 -18.67 -35.92
N ALA A 57 -22.59 -19.48 -35.23
CA ALA A 57 -22.19 -19.21 -33.86
C ALA A 57 -21.78 -17.74 -33.86
N ALA A 58 -22.58 -16.90 -33.22
CA ALA A 58 -22.27 -15.49 -33.11
C ALA A 58 -20.82 -15.48 -32.65
N PRO A 59 -19.90 -14.84 -33.39
CA PRO A 59 -18.48 -14.95 -33.15
C PRO A 59 -18.28 -14.80 -31.65
N GLU A 60 -17.69 -15.83 -31.04
CA GLU A 60 -17.49 -15.91 -29.59
C GLU A 60 -17.01 -14.52 -29.18
N PRO A 61 -17.77 -13.78 -28.35
CA PRO A 61 -17.50 -12.38 -28.13
C PRO A 61 -16.03 -12.30 -27.71
N PRO A 62 -15.22 -11.45 -28.37
CA PRO A 62 -13.81 -11.39 -28.09
C PRO A 62 -13.65 -11.28 -26.57
N PRO A 63 -12.69 -12.01 -25.98
CA PRO A 63 -12.48 -11.96 -24.54
C PRO A 63 -12.44 -10.50 -24.14
N PRO A 64 -13.16 -10.12 -23.06
CA PRO A 64 -13.25 -8.72 -22.66
C PRO A 64 -11.83 -8.17 -22.62
N PRO A 65 -11.60 -6.96 -23.19
CA PRO A 65 -10.27 -6.39 -23.22
C PRO A 65 -9.70 -6.42 -21.80
N ALA A 66 -8.46 -6.89 -21.68
CA ALA A 66 -7.78 -6.93 -20.40
C ALA A 66 -7.89 -5.54 -19.76
N PRO A 67 -8.23 -5.45 -18.45
CA PRO A 67 -8.40 -4.16 -17.79
C PRO A 67 -7.13 -3.32 -17.96
N ASP A 68 -7.29 -2.09 -18.47
CA ASP A 68 -6.16 -1.18 -18.62
C ASP A 68 -5.69 -0.71 -17.24
N HIS A 69 -4.49 -1.13 -16.87
CA HIS A 69 -3.83 -0.75 -15.63
C HIS A 69 -2.70 0.25 -15.83
N SER A 70 -2.61 0.92 -16.99
CA SER A 70 -1.54 1.87 -17.32
C SER A 70 -1.29 2.90 -16.21
N THR A 71 -2.32 3.66 -15.82
CA THR A 71 -2.24 4.65 -14.73
C THR A 71 -1.85 4.04 -13.37
N ALA A 72 -2.46 2.90 -13.00
CA ALA A 72 -2.14 2.23 -11.74
C ALA A 72 -0.69 1.73 -11.69
N ARG A 73 -0.18 1.23 -12.83
CA ARG A 73 1.20 0.78 -13.00
C ARG A 73 2.18 1.95 -12.93
N GLU A 74 1.83 3.11 -13.47
CA GLU A 74 2.63 4.34 -13.34
C GLU A 74 2.71 4.81 -11.88
N LEU A 75 1.57 4.85 -11.16
CA LEU A 75 1.53 5.18 -9.73
C LEU A 75 2.37 4.20 -8.90
N TYR A 76 2.28 2.90 -9.20
CA TYR A 76 3.10 1.89 -8.52
C TYR A 76 4.59 2.06 -8.81
N ARG A 77 4.99 2.37 -10.06
CA ARG A 77 6.38 2.67 -10.40
C ARG A 77 6.89 3.94 -9.69
N ALA A 78 6.08 4.98 -9.64
CA ALA A 78 6.40 6.21 -8.92
C ALA A 78 6.60 5.93 -7.42
N TYR A 79 5.71 5.13 -6.81
CA TYR A 79 5.86 4.63 -5.45
C TYR A 79 7.18 3.88 -5.25
N LEU A 80 7.53 2.93 -6.12
CA LEU A 80 8.78 2.16 -6.00
C LEU A 80 10.01 3.05 -6.12
N ALA A 81 10.00 4.02 -7.05
CA ALA A 81 11.07 4.99 -7.21
C ALA A 81 11.23 5.84 -5.94
N LYS A 82 10.13 6.34 -5.39
CA LYS A 82 10.14 7.14 -4.15
C LYS A 82 10.57 6.31 -2.94
N VAL A 83 10.11 5.08 -2.78
CA VAL A 83 10.60 4.17 -1.72
C VAL A 83 12.10 3.93 -1.82
N LYS A 84 12.65 3.80 -3.04
CA LYS A 84 14.09 3.66 -3.25
C LYS A 84 14.86 4.92 -2.84
N GLU A 85 14.35 6.10 -3.21
CA GLU A 85 14.89 7.40 -2.79
C GLU A 85 14.87 7.53 -1.25
N LEU A 86 13.77 7.16 -0.61
CA LEU A 86 13.55 7.30 0.84
C LEU A 86 14.33 6.28 1.68
N ARG A 87 14.77 5.16 1.12
CA ARG A 87 15.48 4.09 1.85
C ARG A 87 16.72 4.56 2.63
N PRO A 88 17.70 5.28 2.05
CA PRO A 88 18.86 5.78 2.80
C PRO A 88 18.43 6.71 3.95
N HIS A 89 17.36 7.47 3.76
CA HIS A 89 16.85 8.43 4.72
C HIS A 89 16.14 7.75 5.89
N ARG A 90 15.36 6.69 5.65
CA ARG A 90 14.80 5.84 6.70
C ARG A 90 15.89 5.14 7.50
N ALA A 91 16.87 4.54 6.82
CA ALA A 91 17.99 3.89 7.49
C ALA A 91 18.79 4.88 8.36
N TYR A 92 18.92 6.12 7.90
CA TYR A 92 19.53 7.21 8.65
C TYR A 92 18.65 7.63 9.85
N ALA A 93 17.37 7.90 9.64
CA ALA A 93 16.41 8.26 10.68
C ALA A 93 16.36 7.22 11.79
N ASP A 94 16.32 5.93 11.44
CA ASP A 94 16.32 4.83 12.40
C ASP A 94 17.60 4.80 13.25
N ARG A 95 18.77 5.13 12.68
CA ARG A 95 20.01 5.23 13.45
C ARG A 95 19.93 6.37 14.46
N VAL A 96 19.44 7.54 14.06
CA VAL A 96 19.30 8.69 14.95
C VAL A 96 18.23 8.41 16.01
N ALA A 97 17.06 7.92 15.61
CA ALA A 97 15.97 7.56 16.53
C ALA A 97 16.42 6.53 17.56
N ARG A 98 17.15 5.47 17.17
CA ARG A 98 17.76 4.52 18.12
C ARG A 98 18.76 5.19 19.06
N ALA A 99 19.56 6.11 18.54
CA ALA A 99 20.51 6.86 19.35
C ALA A 99 19.83 7.85 20.32
N THR A 100 18.56 8.22 20.06
CA THR A 100 17.79 9.18 20.87
C THR A 100 16.59 8.58 21.60
N SER A 101 16.33 7.27 21.48
CA SER A 101 15.12 6.62 22.01
C SER A 101 15.10 6.36 23.52
N GLY A 102 16.01 7.00 24.29
CA GLY A 102 16.10 6.82 25.73
C GLY A 102 16.52 8.11 26.45
N PRO A 103 16.45 8.12 27.80
CA PRO A 103 17.06 9.17 28.62
C PRO A 103 18.57 9.03 28.51
N GLY A 104 19.16 9.67 27.51
CA GLY A 104 20.59 9.54 27.24
C GLY A 104 21.14 10.65 26.37
N GLN A 105 22.47 10.70 26.31
CA GLN A 105 23.20 11.59 25.43
C GLN A 105 23.05 11.14 23.98
N THR A 106 22.83 12.09 23.09
CA THR A 106 22.70 11.90 21.64
C THR A 106 24.07 12.10 20.97
N PRO A 107 24.47 11.24 20.00
CA PRO A 107 25.67 11.47 19.20
C PRO A 107 25.58 12.79 18.43
N VAL A 108 26.60 13.66 18.57
CA VAL A 108 26.58 15.00 17.97
C VAL A 108 26.84 14.94 16.46
N GLY A 109 27.76 14.11 15.99
CA GLY A 109 28.12 14.00 14.56
C GLY A 109 26.95 13.69 13.62
N PRO A 110 26.07 12.70 13.95
CA PRO A 110 24.85 12.50 13.19
C PRO A 110 23.98 13.76 13.12
N LEU A 111 23.77 14.48 14.23
CA LEU A 111 22.95 15.70 14.23
C LEU A 111 23.45 16.74 13.22
N THR A 112 24.76 16.87 13.06
CA THR A 112 25.35 17.91 12.22
C THR A 112 25.30 17.58 10.74
N THR A 113 25.28 16.29 10.41
CA THR A 113 25.08 15.84 9.03
C THR A 113 23.63 15.98 8.56
N MET A 114 22.68 16.25 9.46
CA MET A 114 21.27 16.55 9.11
C MET A 114 21.03 18.00 8.73
N GLY A 115 21.83 18.94 9.26
CA GLY A 115 21.86 20.33 8.83
C GLY A 115 22.54 20.41 7.46
N THR A 116 21.81 20.09 6.39
CA THR A 116 22.36 20.15 5.03
C THR A 116 23.01 21.52 4.78
N GLY A 117 24.29 21.52 4.35
CA GLY A 117 25.04 22.73 4.03
C GLY A 117 25.71 23.46 5.21
N GLY A 118 25.78 22.85 6.41
CA GLY A 118 26.47 23.43 7.57
C GLY A 118 25.68 24.52 8.30
N GLY A 119 24.40 24.66 7.98
CA GLY A 119 23.46 25.47 8.74
C GLY A 119 22.95 24.74 9.99
N PRO A 120 22.38 25.46 10.97
CA PRO A 120 21.85 24.84 12.17
C PRO A 120 20.70 23.88 11.85
N LEU A 121 20.76 22.70 12.44
CA LEU A 121 19.62 21.78 12.52
C LEU A 121 18.49 22.46 13.28
N LEU A 122 17.31 22.62 12.66
CA LEU A 122 16.17 23.29 13.28
C LEU A 122 15.07 22.30 13.62
N CYS A 123 14.32 22.60 14.69
CA CYS A 123 13.05 21.95 14.95
C CYS A 123 12.04 22.34 13.87
N ASP A 124 11.37 21.35 13.28
CA ASP A 124 10.42 21.58 12.19
C ASP A 124 9.17 22.38 12.64
N GLN A 125 8.81 22.32 13.92
CA GLN A 125 7.67 23.05 14.45
C GLN A 125 8.00 24.51 14.83
N CYS A 126 9.00 24.72 15.69
CA CYS A 126 9.30 26.05 16.23
C CYS A 126 10.41 26.79 15.50
N LYS A 127 11.07 26.13 14.53
CA LYS A 127 12.18 26.64 13.71
C LYS A 127 13.39 27.12 14.51
N LYS A 128 13.49 26.73 15.79
CA LYS A 128 14.65 27.00 16.64
C LYS A 128 15.74 25.93 16.47
N PRO A 129 17.02 26.27 16.67
CA PRO A 129 18.11 25.32 16.56
C PRO A 129 18.06 24.22 17.62
N ILE A 130 18.56 23.04 17.26
CA ILE A 130 18.86 21.96 18.19
C ILE A 130 20.18 22.30 18.89
N VAL A 131 20.10 22.57 20.19
CA VAL A 131 21.21 23.06 21.01
C VAL A 131 21.64 22.03 22.05
N LEU A 132 22.94 22.01 22.38
CA LEU A 132 23.51 21.09 23.34
C LEU A 132 23.27 21.55 24.80
N GLU A 133 22.96 20.62 25.68
CA GLU A 133 22.75 20.80 27.12
C GLU A 133 23.90 20.14 27.90
N GLY A 134 25.14 20.56 27.69
CA GLY A 134 26.24 20.04 28.50
C GLY A 134 27.65 20.31 27.97
N GLY A 135 28.61 20.25 28.89
CA GLY A 135 30.04 20.40 28.60
C GLY A 135 30.43 21.80 28.11
N ALA A 136 31.57 21.88 27.43
CA ALA A 136 32.13 23.13 26.90
C ALA A 136 31.27 23.80 25.80
N PHE A 137 30.26 23.08 25.29
CA PHE A 137 29.39 23.53 24.19
C PHE A 137 27.93 23.72 24.62
N GLN A 138 27.68 23.88 25.93
CA GLN A 138 26.34 24.19 26.43
C GLN A 138 25.76 25.45 25.76
N GLY A 139 24.53 25.33 25.25
CA GLY A 139 23.81 26.40 24.55
C GLY A 139 24.25 26.62 23.10
N VAL A 140 25.17 25.82 22.58
CA VAL A 140 25.65 25.91 21.20
C VAL A 140 24.81 25.01 20.29
N PRO A 141 24.40 25.46 19.09
CA PRO A 141 23.79 24.59 18.08
C PRO A 141 24.70 23.42 17.73
N ALA A 142 24.12 22.22 17.56
CA ALA A 142 24.88 20.99 17.33
C ALA A 142 25.90 21.14 16.18
N ASP A 143 25.50 21.71 15.04
CA ASP A 143 26.34 21.98 13.86
C ASP A 143 27.57 22.83 14.18
N ALA A 144 27.35 23.95 14.89
CA ALA A 144 28.42 24.87 15.28
C ALA A 144 29.35 24.25 16.34
N ALA A 145 28.81 23.39 17.21
CA ALA A 145 29.56 22.68 18.23
C ALA A 145 30.49 21.63 17.58
N TRP A 146 29.96 20.87 16.63
CA TRP A 146 30.73 19.87 15.86
C TRP A 146 31.82 20.48 15.00
N ALA A 147 31.53 21.60 14.32
CA ALA A 147 32.54 22.30 13.52
C ALA A 147 33.77 22.70 14.36
N LYS A 148 33.60 22.91 15.66
CA LYS A 148 34.68 23.22 16.60
C LYS A 148 35.33 21.99 17.23
N ASN A 149 34.62 20.87 17.32
CA ASN A 149 35.12 19.62 17.90
C ASN A 149 34.50 18.39 17.19
N PRO A 150 35.02 17.99 16.01
CA PRO A 150 34.47 16.90 15.23
C PRO A 150 34.98 15.55 15.73
N ASP A 151 34.44 15.10 16.87
CA ASP A 151 34.73 13.78 17.45
C ASP A 151 33.58 12.79 17.20
N PRO A 152 33.77 11.77 16.34
CA PRO A 152 32.76 10.74 16.02
C PRO A 152 32.09 10.08 17.22
N GLU A 153 32.78 9.97 18.36
CA GLU A 153 32.28 9.32 19.56
C GLU A 153 31.59 10.30 20.53
N TRP A 154 31.59 11.60 20.20
CA TRP A 154 31.02 12.61 21.08
C TRP A 154 29.50 12.51 21.18
N LYS A 155 29.04 12.35 22.42
CA LYS A 155 27.63 12.36 22.80
C LYS A 155 27.35 13.53 23.75
N SER A 156 26.20 14.18 23.57
CA SER A 156 25.74 15.27 24.43
C SER A 156 24.24 15.20 24.67
N TRP A 157 23.78 15.77 25.78
CA TRP A 157 22.36 16.04 25.97
C TRP A 157 21.90 17.16 25.02
N ILE A 158 20.63 17.12 24.65
CA ILE A 158 19.98 18.12 23.80
C ILE A 158 18.99 18.89 24.66
N SER A 159 19.10 20.22 24.66
CA SER A 159 18.23 21.07 25.46
C SER A 159 16.78 20.87 25.07
N GLY A 160 15.96 20.47 26.03
CA GLY A 160 14.54 20.23 25.80
C GLY A 160 14.21 18.93 25.06
N GLY A 161 15.19 18.06 24.83
CA GLY A 161 15.03 16.76 24.18
C GLY A 161 14.95 16.85 22.64
N LEU A 162 15.16 15.70 22.00
CA LEU A 162 15.09 15.52 20.56
C LEU A 162 14.14 14.37 20.22
N VAL A 163 13.19 14.63 19.33
CA VAL A 163 12.38 13.61 18.70
C VAL A 163 12.70 13.59 17.21
N VAL A 164 12.99 12.40 16.68
CA VAL A 164 13.17 12.16 15.25
C VAL A 164 12.09 11.21 14.80
N GLU A 165 11.33 11.63 13.79
CA GLU A 165 10.18 10.90 13.28
C GLU A 165 10.29 10.74 11.76
N ILE A 166 9.98 9.54 11.25
CA ILE A 166 9.71 9.33 9.84
C ILE A 166 8.22 9.51 9.67
N VAL A 167 7.81 10.59 9.01
CA VAL A 167 6.38 10.80 8.68
C VAL A 167 5.95 9.84 7.56
N THR A 168 4.65 9.69 7.34
CA THR A 168 4.06 8.70 6.42
C THR A 168 4.62 8.77 4.99
N ASN A 169 4.96 9.97 4.52
CA ASN A 169 5.59 10.20 3.21
C ASN A 169 7.07 9.76 3.13
N GLY A 170 7.63 9.27 4.24
CA GLY A 170 9.02 8.85 4.40
C GLY A 170 10.02 9.95 4.72
N THR A 171 9.58 11.20 4.88
CA THR A 171 10.42 12.34 5.25
C THR A 171 10.84 12.25 6.72
N LEU A 172 12.10 12.55 6.99
CA LEU A 172 12.61 12.68 8.35
C LEU A 172 12.27 14.06 8.90
N ARG A 173 11.58 14.09 10.05
CA ARG A 173 11.26 15.29 10.81
C ARG A 173 11.93 15.28 12.17
N ILE A 174 12.26 16.47 12.64
CA ILE A 174 13.03 16.68 13.87
C ILE A 174 12.31 17.70 14.72
N TYR A 175 12.10 17.38 15.99
CA TYR A 175 11.36 18.24 16.91
C TYR A 175 12.07 18.38 18.25
N HIS A 176 11.90 19.54 18.89
CA HIS A 176 12.16 19.66 20.32
C HIS A 176 11.10 18.89 21.11
N GLY A 177 11.53 18.20 22.15
CA GLY A 177 10.62 17.56 23.10
C GLY A 177 11.06 16.15 23.49
N TYR A 178 10.24 15.58 24.36
CA TYR A 178 10.30 14.21 24.81
C TYR A 178 8.98 13.52 24.46
N PRO A 179 8.99 12.28 23.96
CA PRO A 179 7.76 11.56 23.69
C PRO A 179 6.87 11.50 24.95
N GLY A 180 5.60 11.88 24.83
CA GLY A 180 4.56 11.58 25.82
C GLY A 180 4.50 12.45 27.10
N ARG A 181 5.21 13.59 27.20
CA ARG A 181 5.22 14.40 28.44
C ARG A 181 4.26 15.60 28.48
N ASP A 182 4.03 16.32 27.38
CA ASP A 182 3.11 17.48 27.34
C ASP A 182 2.65 17.79 25.90
N ASP A 183 1.35 18.04 25.72
CA ASP A 183 0.72 18.41 24.46
C ASP A 183 1.29 19.69 23.82
N ARG A 184 1.93 20.55 24.61
CA ARG A 184 2.57 21.79 24.13
C ARG A 184 3.97 21.59 23.56
N GLN A 185 4.55 20.40 23.69
CA GLN A 185 5.86 20.12 23.10
C GLN A 185 5.78 20.09 21.57
N CYS A 186 6.86 20.53 20.93
CA CYS A 186 6.90 20.73 19.48
C CYS A 186 6.58 19.44 18.70
N CYS A 187 7.05 18.29 19.17
CA CYS A 187 6.74 16.99 18.56
C CYS A 187 5.24 16.67 18.57
N ASN A 188 4.54 16.94 19.68
CA ASN A 188 3.12 16.63 19.82
C ASN A 188 2.25 17.61 19.03
N ALA A 189 2.65 18.89 18.98
CA ALA A 189 1.99 19.89 18.15
C ALA A 189 2.13 19.58 16.64
N ALA A 190 3.33 19.23 16.19
CA ALA A 190 3.58 18.88 14.81
C ALA A 190 2.86 17.61 14.39
N ARG A 191 2.89 16.56 15.23
CA ARG A 191 2.15 15.30 14.97
C ARG A 191 0.66 15.57 14.75
N ARG A 192 0.02 16.42 15.55
CA ARG A 192 -1.39 16.80 15.34
C ARG A 192 -1.61 17.57 14.04
N ALA A 193 -0.70 18.48 13.71
CA ALA A 193 -0.77 19.22 12.45
C ALA A 193 -0.64 18.28 11.24
N ASP A 194 0.25 17.28 11.32
CA ASP A 194 0.43 16.25 10.30
C ASP A 194 -0.81 15.35 10.21
N GLU A 195 -1.34 14.86 11.34
CA GLU A 195 -2.60 14.09 11.38
C GLU A 195 -3.78 14.89 10.76
N GLN A 196 -3.84 16.20 11.00
CA GLN A 196 -4.87 17.06 10.39
C GLN A 196 -4.64 17.29 8.90
N ALA A 197 -3.39 17.51 8.48
CA ALA A 197 -3.03 17.63 7.07
C ALA A 197 -3.33 16.32 6.32
N GLN A 198 -2.97 15.18 6.89
CA GLN A 198 -3.31 13.86 6.38
C GLN A 198 -4.83 13.70 6.24
N LYS A 199 -5.64 14.11 7.22
CA LYS A 199 -7.10 14.08 7.10
C LYS A 199 -7.64 14.98 5.97
N ARG A 200 -6.98 16.10 5.68
CA ARG A 200 -7.37 17.02 4.59
C ARG A 200 -6.93 16.55 3.20
N HIS A 201 -5.79 15.87 3.13
CA HIS A 201 -5.20 15.35 1.90
C HIS A 201 -5.51 13.87 1.66
N ALA A 202 -6.17 13.19 2.60
CA ALA A 202 -6.64 11.84 2.42
C ALA A 202 -7.61 11.82 1.22
N PRO A 203 -7.36 10.95 0.22
CA PRO A 203 -8.27 10.84 -0.90
C PRO A 203 -9.66 10.46 -0.38
N PRO A 204 -10.74 11.12 -0.84
CA PRO A 204 -12.08 10.77 -0.43
C PRO A 204 -12.40 9.30 -0.78
N PRO A 205 -13.24 8.61 0.01
CA PRO A 205 -13.69 7.27 -0.34
C PRO A 205 -14.31 7.27 -1.74
N GLY A 206 -13.87 6.38 -2.63
CA GLY A 206 -14.32 6.33 -4.03
C GLY A 206 -13.43 7.05 -5.03
N HIS A 207 -12.23 7.50 -4.64
CA HIS A 207 -11.26 8.08 -5.56
C HIS A 207 -10.87 7.05 -6.66
N GLU A 208 -10.95 7.45 -7.92
CA GLU A 208 -10.61 6.65 -9.11
C GLU A 208 -9.25 5.91 -9.00
N PRO A 209 -8.17 6.53 -8.49
CA PRO A 209 -6.87 5.88 -8.27
C PRO A 209 -6.91 4.73 -7.27
N PHE A 210 -7.78 4.76 -6.26
CA PHE A 210 -7.87 3.67 -5.27
C PHE A 210 -8.41 2.40 -5.92
N HIS A 211 -9.51 2.51 -6.67
CA HIS A 211 -10.11 1.38 -7.36
C HIS A 211 -9.21 0.85 -8.48
N ALA A 212 -8.58 1.75 -9.24
CA ALA A 212 -7.62 1.37 -10.28
C ALA A 212 -6.40 0.64 -9.70
N LEU A 213 -5.82 1.14 -8.60
CA LEU A 213 -4.71 0.47 -7.92
C LEU A 213 -5.12 -0.87 -7.31
N ARG A 214 -6.29 -0.94 -6.68
CA ARG A 214 -6.78 -2.20 -6.11
C ARG A 214 -6.94 -3.28 -7.19
N ALA A 215 -7.60 -2.97 -8.31
CA ALA A 215 -7.78 -3.89 -9.42
C ALA A 215 -6.43 -4.34 -10.03
N PHE A 216 -5.51 -3.39 -10.20
CA PHE A 216 -4.14 -3.67 -10.64
C PHE A 216 -3.41 -4.63 -9.67
N LEU A 217 -3.48 -4.40 -8.37
CA LEU A 217 -2.81 -5.24 -7.37
C LEU A 217 -3.45 -6.63 -7.23
N GLU A 218 -4.77 -6.74 -7.42
CA GLU A 218 -5.46 -8.03 -7.48
C GLU A 218 -5.01 -8.86 -8.69
N HIS A 219 -4.79 -8.20 -9.83
CA HIS A 219 -4.31 -8.85 -11.05
C HIS A 219 -2.81 -9.22 -10.99
N GLU A 220 -1.94 -8.31 -10.53
CA GLU A 220 -0.47 -8.50 -10.53
C GLU A 220 0.05 -9.27 -9.32
N PHE A 221 -0.65 -9.21 -8.18
CA PHE A 221 -0.26 -9.89 -6.94
C PHE A 221 -1.43 -10.74 -6.40
N PRO A 222 -1.89 -11.75 -7.17
CA PRO A 222 -3.02 -12.59 -6.78
C PRO A 222 -2.73 -13.38 -5.50
N GLU A 223 -1.47 -13.69 -5.22
CA GLU A 223 -1.00 -14.43 -4.05
C GLU A 223 -1.10 -13.66 -2.73
N ARG A 224 -1.21 -12.33 -2.77
CA ARG A 224 -1.35 -11.51 -1.56
C ARG A 224 -2.75 -11.61 -0.97
N SER A 225 -2.87 -11.42 0.35
CA SER A 225 -4.19 -11.30 0.97
C SER A 225 -4.86 -9.98 0.57
N GLU A 226 -6.19 -9.91 0.66
CA GLU A 226 -6.93 -8.66 0.45
C GLU A 226 -6.44 -7.56 1.40
N ARG A 227 -6.19 -7.92 2.67
CA ARG A 227 -5.66 -7.00 3.67
C ARG A 227 -4.31 -6.39 3.24
N ASP A 228 -3.40 -7.21 2.72
CA ASP A 228 -2.08 -6.74 2.29
C ASP A 228 -2.17 -5.87 1.02
N ARG A 229 -3.09 -6.20 0.11
CA ARG A 229 -3.36 -5.37 -1.07
C ARG A 229 -3.92 -4.00 -0.68
N VAL A 230 -4.90 -3.94 0.22
CA VAL A 230 -5.45 -2.68 0.72
C VAL A 230 -4.39 -1.84 1.45
N ALA A 231 -3.57 -2.48 2.29
CA ALA A 231 -2.44 -1.81 2.93
C ALA A 231 -1.47 -1.21 1.89
N LEU A 232 -1.14 -1.97 0.84
CA LEU A 232 -0.27 -1.49 -0.23
C LEU A 232 -0.90 -0.34 -1.05
N VAL A 233 -2.21 -0.37 -1.34
CA VAL A 233 -2.89 0.78 -1.97
C VAL A 233 -2.73 2.02 -1.11
N ASN A 234 -2.98 1.92 0.20
CA ASN A 234 -2.83 3.04 1.12
C ASN A 234 -1.37 3.54 1.15
N ASP A 235 -0.38 2.65 1.17
CA ASP A 235 1.03 3.03 1.13
C ASP A 235 1.39 3.77 -0.17
N ILE A 236 0.91 3.28 -1.32
CA ILE A 236 1.12 3.94 -2.62
C ILE A 236 0.51 5.34 -2.59
N LEU A 237 -0.76 5.45 -2.20
CA LEU A 237 -1.45 6.74 -2.19
C LEU A 237 -0.80 7.71 -1.21
N ASN A 238 -0.49 7.25 0.00
CA ASN A 238 0.15 8.05 1.02
C ASN A 238 1.59 8.44 0.68
N THR A 239 2.30 7.68 -0.15
CA THR A 239 3.67 8.03 -0.54
C THR A 239 3.69 8.96 -1.76
N VAL A 240 2.79 8.73 -2.72
CA VAL A 240 2.76 9.46 -3.99
C VAL A 240 2.04 10.80 -3.86
N PHE A 241 0.98 10.87 -3.06
CA PHE A 241 0.11 12.05 -2.95
C PHE A 241 0.29 12.86 -1.66
N SER A 242 1.12 12.41 -0.72
CA SER A 242 1.46 13.22 0.46
C SER A 242 2.35 14.40 0.10
N TYR A 243 2.12 15.53 0.76
CA TYR A 243 3.03 16.67 0.75
C TYR A 243 4.42 16.29 1.30
N ASP A 244 5.48 16.41 0.50
CA ASP A 244 6.88 16.17 0.86
C ASP A 244 7.70 17.47 0.78
N PRO A 245 7.97 18.16 1.91
CA PRO A 245 8.81 19.35 1.90
C PRO A 245 10.32 19.04 1.85
N GLY A 246 10.72 17.76 1.84
CA GLY A 246 12.12 17.34 1.88
C GLY A 246 12.67 17.18 3.30
N ILE A 247 13.80 16.49 3.39
CA ILE A 247 14.44 16.08 4.65
C ILE A 247 15.22 17.22 5.26
N GLY A 248 14.86 17.61 6.48
CA GLY A 248 15.55 18.70 7.17
C GLY A 248 15.61 19.99 6.35
N VAL A 249 14.76 20.13 5.32
CA VAL A 249 14.70 21.32 4.48
C VAL A 249 14.05 22.40 5.30
N ASN A 250 14.91 23.11 6.02
CA ASN A 250 14.66 24.47 6.40
C ASN A 250 14.39 25.24 5.11
N ARG A 251 13.15 25.72 4.93
CA ARG A 251 13.03 27.03 4.30
C ARG A 251 13.50 28.03 5.36
N PRO A 252 14.67 28.67 5.25
CA PRO A 252 14.68 30.08 5.59
C PRO A 252 13.58 30.69 4.71
N ASP A 253 12.67 31.44 5.32
CA ASP A 253 11.54 32.02 4.60
C ASP A 253 11.94 32.56 3.23
N GLY A 254 11.16 32.22 2.21
CA GLY A 254 11.31 32.83 0.90
C GLY A 254 10.07 32.63 0.04
N PRO A 255 9.53 33.65 -0.64
CA PRO A 255 9.81 35.09 -0.54
C PRO A 255 8.72 35.84 0.24
N GLY A 256 9.14 36.74 1.12
CA GLY A 256 8.36 37.86 1.65
C GLY A 256 9.21 39.10 1.56
#